data_AF-A0A8T3NHA9-F1
#
_entry.id   AF-A0A8T3NHA9-F1
#
_cell.length_a   1.000
_cell.length_b   1.000
_cell.length_c   1.000
_cell.angle_alpha   90.00
_cell.angle_beta   90.00
_cell.angle_gamma   90.00
#
_symmetry.space_group_name_H-M   'P 1'
#
loop_
_entity.id
_entity.type
_entity.pdbx_description
1 polymer ?
#
loop_
_entity_poly.entity_id
_entity_poly.type
_entity_poly.pdbx_seq_one_letter_code
_entity_poly.pdbx_strand_id
1 'polypeptide(L)'
;LRALYPQGRFEVRRFRPNIVVEAASGEQDFVENAWIGRTLAIGDEVRLSVTSPCPRCVMTTLPQGDLPRDPGILRTAAQHNGVNVGVYAAIVRGGRIRRGDTVELK
;
A
#
# COMPACT_ATOMS: atom_id res chain seq x y z
N LEU A 1 -10.55 1.27 3.33
CA LEU A 1 -11.11 0.47 2.20
C LEU A 1 -12.11 -0.62 2.62
N ARG A 2 -11.77 -1.59 3.49
CA ARG A 2 -12.73 -2.62 3.95
C ARG A 2 -14.00 -2.03 4.56
N ALA A 3 -13.88 -0.98 5.37
CA ALA A 3 -15.03 -0.27 5.93
C ALA A 3 -15.93 0.40 4.87
N LEU A 4 -15.37 0.79 3.72
CA LEU A 4 -16.07 1.51 2.64
C LEU A 4 -16.79 0.55 1.68
N TYR A 5 -16.30 -0.69 1.56
CA TYR A 5 -16.92 -1.74 0.76
C TYR A 5 -16.80 -3.08 1.54
N PRO A 6 -17.65 -3.31 2.57
CA PRO A 6 -17.53 -4.43 3.51
C PRO A 6 -17.63 -5.82 2.89
N GLN A 7 -18.38 -5.94 1.79
CA GLN A 7 -18.50 -7.16 1.01
C GLN A 7 -17.27 -7.43 0.13
N GLY A 8 -16.41 -6.42 -0.07
CA GLY A 8 -15.19 -6.52 -0.86
C GLY A 8 -14.04 -7.12 -0.07
N ARG A 9 -13.43 -8.17 -0.63
CA ARG A 9 -12.25 -8.80 -0.04
C ARG A 9 -10.96 -8.06 -0.45
N PHE A 10 -10.62 -6.99 0.27
CA PHE A 10 -9.35 -6.28 0.16
C PHE A 10 -8.22 -7.10 0.81
N GLU A 11 -7.71 -8.09 0.08
CA GLU A 11 -6.54 -8.85 0.48
C GLU A 11 -5.26 -8.25 -0.10
N VAL A 12 -4.19 -8.22 0.71
CA VAL A 12 -2.87 -7.69 0.33
C VAL A 12 -2.39 -8.27 -1.02
N ARG A 13 -2.63 -9.56 -1.27
CA ARG A 13 -2.21 -10.24 -2.51
C ARG A 13 -2.84 -9.67 -3.78
N ARG A 14 -4.02 -9.03 -3.72
CA ARG A 14 -4.62 -8.33 -4.89
C ARG A 14 -3.74 -7.18 -5.38
N PHE A 15 -3.01 -6.56 -4.46
CA PHE A 15 -2.23 -5.33 -4.66
C PHE A 15 -0.75 -5.57 -4.90
N ARG A 16 -0.28 -6.81 -4.68
CA ARG A 16 1.09 -7.28 -4.94
C ARG A 16 2.21 -6.33 -4.42
N PRO A 17 2.13 -5.82 -3.18
CA PRO A 17 3.20 -4.99 -2.64
C PRO A 17 4.45 -5.84 -2.36
N ASN A 18 5.61 -5.20 -2.36
CA ASN A 18 6.85 -5.81 -1.87
C ASN A 18 6.98 -5.70 -0.33
N ILE A 19 6.52 -4.58 0.23
CA ILE A 19 6.60 -4.25 1.65
C ILE A 19 5.20 -3.85 2.12
N VAL A 20 4.76 -4.39 3.25
CA VAL A 20 3.53 -3.99 3.94
C VAL A 20 3.95 -3.39 5.28
N VAL A 21 3.49 -2.17 5.53
CA VAL A 21 3.78 -1.43 6.77
C VAL A 21 2.49 -1.30 7.55
N GLU A 22 2.55 -1.63 8.85
CA GLU A 22 1.46 -1.35 9.78
C GLU A 22 1.60 0.10 10.27
N ALA A 23 0.55 0.89 10.11
CA ALA A 23 0.56 2.29 10.54
C ALA A 23 0.41 2.40 12.06
N ALA A 24 1.21 3.28 12.67
CA ALA A 24 1.18 3.53 14.11
C ALA A 24 0.02 4.48 14.48
N SER A 25 -1.23 4.04 14.30
CA SER A 25 -2.46 4.55 14.94
C SER A 25 -3.70 4.09 14.17
N GLY A 26 -4.86 4.13 14.83
CA GLY A 26 -6.18 3.82 14.25
C GLY A 26 -6.67 4.80 13.17
N GLU A 27 -5.76 5.48 12.48
CA GLU A 27 -6.07 6.27 11.28
C GLU A 27 -6.53 5.30 10.18
N GLN A 28 -7.80 5.43 9.78
CA GLN A 28 -8.44 4.55 8.80
C GLN A 28 -8.31 5.05 7.36
N ASP A 29 -7.52 6.11 7.16
CA ASP A 29 -7.32 6.79 5.89
C ASP A 29 -6.06 6.31 5.15
N PHE A 30 -5.86 6.84 3.94
CA PHE A 30 -4.74 6.54 3.07
C PHE A 30 -3.47 7.27 3.53
N VAL A 31 -2.98 6.92 4.72
CA VAL A 31 -1.84 7.55 5.38
C VAL A 31 -0.57 7.52 4.51
N GLU A 32 -0.43 6.51 3.65
CA GLU A 32 0.71 6.39 2.75
C GLU A 32 0.83 7.55 1.77
N ASN A 33 -0.28 8.21 1.42
CA ASN A 33 -0.26 9.35 0.51
C ASN A 33 0.52 10.53 1.10
N ALA A 34 0.45 10.72 2.42
CA ALA A 34 1.18 11.78 3.11
C ALA A 34 2.69 11.52 3.16
N TRP A 35 3.14 10.32 2.77
CA TRP A 35 4.56 9.97 2.75
C TRP A 35 5.23 10.40 1.44
N ILE A 36 4.47 10.73 0.39
CA ILE A 36 5.02 11.13 -0.91
C ILE A 36 5.94 12.35 -0.75
N GLY A 37 7.14 12.26 -1.32
CA GLY A 37 8.20 13.27 -1.20
C GLY A 37 9.06 13.12 0.06
N ARG A 38 8.76 12.18 0.95
CA ARG A 38 9.51 11.91 2.18
C ARG A 38 10.34 10.64 2.08
N THR A 39 11.24 10.46 3.05
CA THR A 39 12.10 9.27 3.13
C THR A 39 11.63 8.34 4.24
N LEU A 40 11.37 7.09 3.90
CA LEU A 40 11.15 6.01 4.85
C LEU A 40 12.51 5.43 5.28
N ALA A 41 12.74 5.38 6.58
CA ALA A 41 13.80 4.61 7.20
C ALA A 41 13.24 3.26 7.66
N ILE A 42 13.84 2.15 7.20
CA ILE A 42 13.45 0.79 7.61
C ILE A 42 14.66 0.14 8.27
N GLY A 43 14.50 -0.19 9.55
CA GLY A 43 15.61 -0.63 10.39
C GLY A 43 16.79 0.37 10.38
N ASP A 44 17.98 -0.14 10.66
CA ASP A 44 19.15 0.71 10.85
C ASP A 44 19.63 1.33 9.52
N GLU A 45 19.56 0.56 8.44
CA GLU A 45 20.33 0.86 7.23
C GLU A 45 19.52 1.36 6.03
N VAL A 46 18.31 0.82 5.82
CA VAL A 46 17.59 1.00 4.56
C VAL A 46 16.87 2.34 4.53
N ARG A 47 17.02 3.06 3.42
CA ARG A 47 16.35 4.34 3.17
C ARG A 47 15.66 4.28 1.81
N LEU A 48 14.36 4.54 1.79
CA LEU A 48 13.54 4.56 0.59
C LEU A 48 12.91 5.95 0.44
N SER A 49 13.07 6.57 -0.72
CA SER A 49 12.37 7.82 -1.04
C SER A 49 11.01 7.48 -1.65
N VAL A 50 9.92 7.96 -1.06
CA VAL A 50 8.56 7.72 -1.58
C VAL A 50 8.29 8.72 -2.70
N THR A 51 8.08 8.22 -3.92
CA THR A 51 8.13 9.05 -5.12
C THR A 51 6.76 9.41 -5.67
N SER A 52 5.80 8.47 -5.61
CA SER A 52 4.50 8.65 -6.26
C SER A 52 3.43 7.73 -5.68
N PRO A 53 2.14 8.06 -5.87
CA PRO A 53 1.07 7.13 -5.58
C PRO A 53 1.17 5.89 -6.48
N CYS A 54 0.49 4.80 -6.11
CA CYS A 54 0.44 3.58 -6.92
C CYS A 54 -0.95 3.42 -7.59
N PRO A 55 -1.11 3.84 -8.86
CA PRO A 55 -2.34 3.64 -9.61
C PRO A 55 -2.65 2.16 -9.78
N ARG A 56 -3.92 1.81 -9.57
CA ARG A 56 -4.40 0.44 -9.72
C ARG A 56 -5.16 0.30 -11.03
N CYS A 57 -4.98 -0.86 -11.66
CA CYS A 57 -5.72 -1.24 -12.85
C CYS A 57 -6.64 -2.42 -12.55
N VAL A 58 -7.36 -2.88 -13.58
CA VAL A 58 -8.30 -4.00 -13.51
C VAL A 58 -7.72 -5.28 -12.90
N MET A 59 -6.39 -5.44 -12.92
CA MET A 59 -5.71 -6.61 -12.37
C MET A 59 -6.04 -6.88 -10.90
N THR A 60 -6.35 -5.84 -10.11
CA THR A 60 -6.77 -6.01 -8.70
C THR A 60 -8.15 -6.67 -8.56
N THR A 61 -8.97 -6.61 -9.60
CA THR A 61 -10.33 -7.14 -9.66
C THR A 61 -10.40 -8.58 -10.15
N LEU A 62 -9.34 -9.12 -10.75
CA LEU A 62 -9.36 -10.45 -11.33
C LEU A 62 -9.38 -11.55 -10.25
N PRO A 63 -9.84 -12.78 -10.59
CA PRO A 63 -9.78 -13.91 -9.68
C PRO A 63 -8.34 -14.29 -9.30
N GLN A 64 -8.12 -14.67 -8.04
CA GLN A 64 -6.82 -15.09 -7.52
C GLN A 64 -7.01 -16.16 -6.43
N GLY A 65 -6.84 -17.44 -6.79
CA GLY A 65 -7.14 -18.55 -5.87
C GLY A 65 -8.62 -18.53 -5.45
N ASP A 66 -8.87 -18.41 -4.15
CA ASP A 66 -10.21 -18.30 -3.55
C ASP A 66 -10.84 -16.89 -3.66
N LEU A 67 -10.12 -15.91 -4.23
CA LEU A 67 -10.68 -14.59 -4.48
C LEU A 67 -11.44 -14.59 -5.80
N PRO A 68 -12.76 -14.33 -5.81
CA PRO A 68 -13.51 -14.18 -7.05
C PRO A 68 -13.17 -12.86 -7.74
N ARG A 69 -13.66 -12.73 -8.98
CA ARG A 69 -13.65 -11.44 -9.69
C ARG A 69 -14.49 -10.43 -8.92
N ASP A 70 -13.93 -9.25 -8.65
CA ASP A 70 -14.59 -8.20 -7.88
C ASP A 70 -14.24 -6.80 -8.42
N PRO A 71 -15.09 -6.23 -9.30
CA PRO A 71 -14.93 -4.86 -9.80
C PRO A 71 -15.08 -3.79 -8.71
N GLY A 72 -15.71 -4.12 -7.59
CA GLY A 72 -15.92 -3.21 -6.46
C GLY A 72 -14.60 -2.75 -5.85
N ILE A 73 -13.58 -3.62 -5.83
CA ILE A 73 -12.23 -3.28 -5.34
C ILE A 73 -11.66 -2.04 -6.03
N LEU A 74 -11.66 -2.02 -7.37
CA LEU A 74 -11.14 -0.89 -8.13
C LEU A 74 -12.07 0.32 -8.05
N ARG A 75 -13.39 0.09 -8.05
CA ARG A 75 -14.38 1.16 -7.93
C ARG A 75 -14.25 1.93 -6.62
N THR A 76 -14.08 1.24 -5.50
CA THR A 76 -13.88 1.86 -4.19
C THR A 76 -12.57 2.65 -4.14
N ALA A 77 -11.48 2.11 -4.70
CA ALA A 77 -10.21 2.85 -4.80
C ALA A 77 -10.35 4.12 -5.67
N ALA A 78 -11.11 4.04 -6.77
CA ALA A 78 -11.40 5.18 -7.63
C ALA A 78 -12.18 6.27 -6.89
N GLN A 79 -13.23 5.89 -6.16
CA GLN A 79 -14.11 6.82 -5.45
C GLN A 79 -13.44 7.52 -4.26
N HIS A 80 -12.50 6.85 -3.59
CA HIS A 80 -11.97 7.34 -2.31
C HIS A 80 -10.49 7.71 -2.32
N ASN A 81 -9.71 7.30 -3.34
CA ASN A 81 -8.28 7.60 -3.38
C ASN A 81 -7.72 7.83 -4.80
N GLY A 82 -8.55 8.32 -5.72
CA GLY A 82 -8.10 8.65 -7.07
C GLY A 82 -7.53 7.44 -7.83
N VAL A 83 -8.07 6.23 -7.57
CA VAL A 83 -7.62 4.96 -8.17
C VAL A 83 -6.29 4.44 -7.61
N ASN A 84 -5.77 5.04 -6.54
CA ASN A 84 -4.48 4.66 -5.96
C ASN A 84 -4.64 3.78 -4.72
N VAL A 85 -3.74 2.80 -4.55
CA VAL A 85 -3.61 2.01 -3.31
C VAL A 85 -2.15 1.68 -3.08
N GLY A 86 -1.54 2.19 -2.01
CA GLY A 86 -0.10 2.12 -1.80
C GLY A 86 0.68 3.21 -2.56
N VAL A 87 1.99 3.20 -2.35
CA VAL A 87 2.94 4.16 -2.95
C VAL A 87 4.13 3.44 -3.58
N TYR A 88 4.75 4.08 -4.56
CA TYR A 88 6.06 3.66 -5.07
C TYR A 88 7.18 4.35 -4.30
N ALA A 89 8.29 3.65 -4.16
CA ALA A 89 9.49 4.18 -3.54
C ALA A 89 10.75 3.76 -4.31
N ALA A 90 11.73 4.66 -4.33
CA ALA A 90 13.05 4.43 -4.88
C ALA A 90 14.04 4.13 -3.75
N ILE A 91 14.98 3.23 -4.01
CA ILE A 91 16.03 2.90 -3.05
C ILE A 91 17.04 4.06 -3.02
N VAL A 92 17.15 4.73 -1.88
CA VAL A 92 18.20 5.73 -1.62
C VAL A 92 19.43 5.04 -1.02
N ARG A 93 19.20 4.13 -0.08
CA ARG A 93 20.23 3.27 0.49
C ARG A 93 19.71 1.85 0.64
N GLY A 94 20.37 0.92 -0.04
CA GLY A 94 20.08 -0.51 0.05
C GLY A 94 20.61 -1.13 1.36
N GLY A 95 20.13 -2.32 1.67
CA GLY A 95 20.48 -3.05 2.88
C GLY A 95 19.55 -4.24 3.09
N ARG A 96 19.65 -4.87 4.25
CA ARG A 96 18.77 -6.00 4.62
C ARG A 96 17.64 -5.48 5.50
N ILE A 97 16.41 -5.85 5.13
CA ILE A 97 15.22 -5.68 5.98
C ILE A 97 14.71 -7.04 6.45
N ARG A 98 14.05 -7.07 7.60
CA ARG A 98 13.35 -8.23 8.17
C ARG A 98 11.94 -7.83 8.59
N ARG A 99 11.07 -8.83 8.71
CA ARG A 99 9.74 -8.60 9.31
C ARG A 99 9.94 -8.16 10.76
N GLY A 100 9.20 -7.12 11.16
CA GLY A 100 9.30 -6.53 12.49
C GLY A 100 10.30 -5.37 12.60
N ASP A 101 11.07 -5.07 11.56
CA ASP A 101 11.92 -3.88 11.55
C ASP A 101 11.06 -2.61 11.67
N THR A 102 11.49 -1.69 12.52
CA THR A 102 10.83 -0.40 12.70
C THR A 102 10.85 0.41 11.41
N VAL A 103 9.72 1.02 11.08
CA VAL A 103 9.57 1.94 9.95
C VAL A 103 9.33 3.34 10.49
N GLU A 104 10.18 4.28 10.11
CA GLU A 104 10.07 5.67 10.51
C GLU A 104 10.04 6.58 9.28
N LEU A 105 9.20 7.61 9.33
CA LEU A 105 9.15 8.63 8.30
C LEU A 105 10.08 9.79 8.70
N LYS A 106 11.10 10.05 7.88
CA LYS A 106 12.05 11.15 8.07
C LYS A 106 11.58 12.43 7.38
#